data_AF-A0A1A8ZMA2-F1
#
_entry.id   AF-A0A1A8ZMA2-F1
#
_cell.length_a   1.000
_cell.length_b   1.000
_cell.length_c   1.000
_cell.angle_alpha   90.00
_cell.angle_beta   90.00
_cell.angle_gamma   90.00
#
_symmetry.space_group_name_H-M   'P 1'
#
loop_
_entity.id
_entity.type
_entity.pdbx_description
1 polymer ?
#
loop_
_entity_poly.entity_id
_entity_poly.type
_entity_poly.pdbx_seq_one_letter_code
_entity_poly.pdbx_strand_id
1 'polypeptide(L)'
;MDVSTTSRAARPAASCPIRPGEPCTLCQLDVTGPQDCPLVYLVMGDDELRDGLHQARLARPGTRRPRPARHAGAAHPSPSGC
;
A
#
# COMPACT_ATOMS: atom_id res chain seq x y z
N MET A 1 2.20 33.69 3.17
CA MET A 1 1.50 32.38 3.22
C MET A 1 1.78 31.72 1.87
N ASP A 2 2.91 31.03 1.75
CA ASP A 2 3.39 30.52 0.48
C ASP A 2 3.42 28.99 0.57
N VAL A 3 2.34 28.34 0.12
CA VAL A 3 2.29 26.89 0.03
C VAL A 3 3.03 26.49 -1.24
N SER A 4 4.32 26.20 -1.08
CA SER A 4 5.14 25.56 -2.11
C SER A 4 4.57 24.19 -2.44
N THR A 5 3.75 24.14 -3.49
CA THR A 5 3.18 22.91 -4.05
C THR A 5 4.20 22.23 -4.97
N THR A 6 5.40 21.95 -4.47
CA THR A 6 6.30 21.00 -5.14
C THR A 6 5.69 19.63 -4.95
N SER A 7 5.22 19.04 -6.07
CA SER A 7 4.58 17.73 -6.13
C SER A 7 5.36 16.70 -5.31
N ARG A 8 4.83 16.37 -4.13
CA ARG A 8 5.36 15.30 -3.28
C ARG A 8 5.12 14.01 -4.06
N ALA A 9 6.18 13.44 -4.64
CA ALA A 9 6.15 12.10 -5.21
C ALA A 9 5.38 11.20 -4.24
N ALA A 10 4.25 10.65 -4.67
CA ALA A 10 3.38 9.86 -3.82
C ALA A 10 4.22 8.75 -3.20
N ARG A 11 4.40 8.79 -1.86
CA ARG A 11 5.09 7.71 -1.16
C ARG A 11 4.41 6.40 -1.57
N PRO A 12 5.18 5.34 -1.89
CA PRO A 12 4.60 4.03 -2.13
C PRO A 12 3.60 3.74 -1.02
N ALA A 13 2.36 3.41 -1.37
CA ALA A 13 1.37 3.03 -0.38
C ALA A 13 1.98 1.94 0.50
N ALA A 14 1.96 2.15 1.82
CA ALA A 14 2.54 1.18 2.74
C ALA A 14 1.90 -0.20 2.48
N SER A 15 2.73 -1.20 2.19
CA SER A 15 2.23 -2.56 1.95
C SER A 15 1.78 -3.19 3.26
N CYS A 16 0.70 -3.97 3.22
CA CYS A 16 0.23 -4.68 4.40
C CYS A 16 1.21 -5.81 4.76
N PRO A 17 1.76 -5.87 6.00
CA PRO A 17 2.69 -6.93 6.38
C PRO A 17 2.03 -8.32 6.36
N ILE A 18 0.72 -8.41 6.63
CA ILE A 18 -0.01 -9.68 6.64
C ILE A 18 -0.31 -10.17 5.21
N ARG A 19 -0.47 -9.24 4.26
CA ARG A 19 -0.82 -9.51 2.86
C ARG A 19 0.26 -8.95 1.92
N PRO A 20 1.41 -9.63 1.78
CA PRO A 20 2.51 -9.14 0.95
C PRO A 20 2.06 -9.00 -0.50
N GLY A 21 2.32 -7.82 -1.08
CA GLY A 21 1.94 -7.48 -2.46
C GLY A 21 0.62 -6.72 -2.58
N GLU A 22 -0.16 -6.62 -1.49
CA GLU A 22 -1.34 -5.79 -1.42
C GLU A 22 -1.03 -4.45 -0.71
N PRO A 23 -1.60 -3.34 -1.19
CA PRO A 23 -1.55 -2.08 -0.45
C PRO A 23 -2.36 -2.20 0.84
N CYS A 24 -2.05 -1.38 1.84
CA CYS A 24 -2.91 -1.24 3.00
C CYS A 24 -4.31 -0.75 2.58
N THR A 25 -5.35 -1.42 3.07
CA THR A 25 -6.77 -1.06 2.82
C THR A 25 -7.46 -0.54 4.09
N LEU A 26 -6.70 -0.24 5.14
CA LEU A 26 -7.23 0.31 6.38
C LEU A 26 -7.73 1.74 6.13
N CYS A 27 -9.04 1.94 6.15
CA CYS A 27 -9.69 3.23 5.95
C CYS A 27 -10.37 3.65 7.27
N GLN A 28 -9.59 4.10 8.24
CA GLN A 28 -10.08 4.68 9.50
C GLN A 28 -9.50 6.10 9.65
N LEU A 29 -10.22 6.97 10.37
CA LEU A 29 -9.73 8.34 10.63
C LEU A 29 -8.46 8.28 11.49
N ASP A 30 -7.55 9.23 11.28
CA ASP A 30 -6.29 9.37 12.03
C ASP A 30 -5.30 8.20 11.95
N VAL A 31 -5.49 7.26 11.01
CA VAL A 31 -4.49 6.21 10.77
C VAL A 31 -3.29 6.73 10.01
N THR A 32 -2.11 6.39 10.52
CA THR A 32 -0.80 6.73 9.97
C THR A 32 -0.20 5.59 9.15
N GLY A 33 -0.71 4.36 9.29
CA GLY A 33 -0.30 3.24 8.47
C GLY A 33 -0.76 1.85 8.96
N PRO A 34 -0.16 0.77 8.42
CA PRO A 34 -0.52 -0.61 8.73
C PRO A 34 -0.40 -0.96 10.21
N GLN A 35 0.51 -0.32 10.95
CA GLN A 35 0.69 -0.50 12.39
C GLN A 35 -0.58 -0.15 13.20
N ASP A 36 -1.46 0.69 12.66
CA ASP A 36 -2.71 1.08 13.31
C ASP A 36 -3.85 0.07 13.04
N CYS A 37 -3.61 -0.95 12.20
CA CYS A 37 -4.58 -2.01 11.95
C CYS A 37 -4.64 -2.99 13.14
N PRO A 38 -5.82 -3.28 13.72
CA PRO A 38 -5.94 -4.22 14.84
C PRO A 38 -5.34 -5.60 14.56
N LEU A 39 -5.49 -6.10 13.33
CA LEU A 39 -4.91 -7.39 12.94
C LEU A 39 -3.37 -7.35 12.92
N VAL A 40 -2.79 -6.26 12.42
CA VAL A 40 -1.33 -6.08 12.41
C VAL A 40 -0.82 -5.95 13.84
N TYR A 41 -1.51 -5.21 14.71
CA TYR A 41 -1.17 -5.10 16.12
C TYR A 41 -1.09 -6.48 16.79
N LEU A 42 -2.11 -7.33 16.61
CA LEU A 42 -2.14 -8.66 17.22
C LEU A 42 -1.03 -9.57 16.70
N VAL A 43 -0.88 -9.67 15.37
CA VAL A 43 0.11 -10.58 14.77
C VAL A 43 1.55 -10.09 14.99
N MET A 44 1.78 -8.79 14.89
CA MET A 44 3.13 -8.24 15.04
C MET A 44 3.50 -8.03 16.52
N GLY A 45 2.54 -8.01 17.45
CA GLY A 45 2.78 -7.95 18.89
C GLY A 45 3.10 -9.30 19.53
N ASP A 46 2.81 -10.41 18.85
CA ASP A 46 3.07 -11.77 19.30
C ASP A 46 4.25 -12.38 18.53
N ASP A 47 5.24 -12.91 19.24
CA ASP A 47 6.48 -13.41 18.62
C ASP A 47 6.25 -14.69 17.80
N GLU A 48 5.41 -15.61 18.29
CA GLU A 48 5.11 -16.87 17.61
C GLU A 48 4.37 -16.62 16.30
N LEU A 49 3.38 -15.72 16.33
CA LEU A 49 2.66 -15.30 15.13
C LEU A 49 3.55 -14.56 14.13
N ARG A 50 4.46 -13.71 14.62
CA ARG A 50 5.40 -12.96 13.77
C ARG A 50 6.37 -13.91 13.07
N ASP A 51 6.87 -14.91 13.78
CA ASP A 51 7.75 -15.94 13.23
C ASP A 51 7.01 -16.83 12.23
N GLY A 52 5.78 -17.26 12.55
CA GLY A 52 4.93 -17.99 11.61
C GLY A 52 4.68 -17.22 10.30
N LEU A 53 4.44 -15.91 10.39
CA LEU A 53 4.31 -15.04 9.22
C LEU A 53 5.62 -14.95 8.43
N HIS A 54 6.77 -14.89 9.09
CA HIS A 54 8.07 -14.92 8.44
C HIS A 54 8.27 -16.23 7.66
N GLN A 55 8.03 -17.38 8.29
CA GLN A 55 8.15 -18.68 7.65
C GLN A 55 7.20 -18.83 6.46
N ALA A 56 5.95 -18.37 6.59
CA ALA A 56 4.98 -18.38 5.49
C ALA A 56 5.44 -17.54 4.29
N ARG A 57 6.18 -16.44 4.50
CA ARG A 57 6.75 -15.64 3.41
C ARG A 57 7.89 -16.35 2.71
N LEU A 58 8.76 -17.04 3.45
CA LEU A 58 9.87 -17.80 2.88
C LEU A 58 9.37 -19.02 2.08
N ALA A 59 8.33 -19.68 2.58
CA ALA A 59 7.71 -20.82 1.91
C ALA A 59 6.99 -20.45 0.61
N ARG A 60 6.61 -19.17 0.44
CA ARG A 60 5.87 -18.71 -0.74
C ARG A 60 6.84 -18.35 -1.87
N PRO A 61 6.89 -19.12 -2.98
CA PRO A 61 7.71 -18.74 -4.12
C PRO A 61 7.29 -17.36 -4.65
N GLY A 62 8.26 -16.51 -4.94
CA GLY A 62 8.03 -15.09 -5.24
C GLY A 62 7.25 -14.88 -6.54
N THR A 63 5.96 -14.56 -6.42
CA THR A 63 5.18 -14.02 -7.54
C THR A 63 5.46 -12.51 -7.62
N ARG A 64 6.58 -12.13 -8.25
CA ARG A 64 6.74 -10.73 -8.66
C ARG A 64 5.64 -10.42 -9.66
N ARG A 65 4.58 -9.76 -9.20
CA ARG A 65 3.61 -9.16 -10.10
C ARG A 65 4.36 -8.12 -10.94
N PRO A 66 4.36 -8.22 -12.28
CA PRO A 66 4.99 -7.22 -13.12
C PRO A 66 4.38 -5.85 -12.81
N ARG A 67 5.22 -4.81 -12.69
CA ARG A 67 4.75 -3.43 -12.54
C ARG A 67 3.82 -3.14 -13.71
N PRO A 68 2.55 -2.74 -13.49
CA PRO A 68 1.72 -2.30 -14.59
C PRO A 68 2.44 -1.15 -15.29
N ALA A 69 2.51 -1.22 -16.63
CA ALA A 69 3.01 -0.10 -17.41
C ALA A 69 2.16 1.11 -17.04
N ARG A 70 2.81 2.14 -16.49
CA ARG A 70 2.25 3.48 -16.27
C ARG A 70 1.38 3.83 -17.47
N HIS A 71 0.06 3.94 -17.27
CA HIS A 71 -0.85 4.40 -18.29
C HIS A 71 -0.37 5.79 -18.70
N ALA A 72 0.28 5.89 -19.87
CA ALA A 72 0.55 7.16 -20.51
C ALA A 72 -0.83 7.83 -20.67
N GLY A 73 -1.00 8.99 -20.06
CA GLY A 73 -2.29 9.62 -19.83
C GLY A 73 -3.22 9.46 -21.02
N ALA A 74 -4.29 8.67 -20.82
CA ALA A 74 -5.42 8.71 -21.72
C ALA A 74 -5.94 10.15 -21.65
N ALA A 75 -5.75 10.89 -22.74
CA ALA A 75 -6.37 12.18 -22.94
C ALA A 75 -7.86 12.01 -22.65
N HIS A 76 -8.35 12.66 -21.60
CA HIS A 76 -9.78 12.82 -21.40
C HIS A 76 -10.30 13.56 -22.64
N PRO A 77 -11.20 12.99 -23.46
CA PRO A 77 -11.82 13.77 -24.51
C PRO A 77 -12.63 14.88 -23.83
N SER A 78 -12.20 16.12 -24.04
CA SER A 78 -12.95 17.30 -23.61
C SER A 78 -14.26 17.32 -24.39
N PRO A 79 -15.43 17.32 -23.74
CA PRO A 79 -16.67 17.62 -24.43
C PRO A 79 -16.66 19.12 -24.75
N SER A 80 -16.17 19.48 -25.93
CA SER A 80 -16.44 20.81 -26.50
C SER A 80 -17.94 20.88 -26.81
N GLY A 81 -18.66 21.68 -26.03
CA GLY A 81 -20.09 21.93 -26.19
C GLY A 81 -20.41 22.81 -27.40
N CYS A 82 -21.55 22.54 -28.03
CA CYS A 82 -22.79 23.35 -28.08
C CYS A 82 -23.90 22.47 -28.65
#